data_AF-A0A519ZXJ4-F1
#
_entry.id   AF-A0A519ZXJ4-F1
#
_cell.length_a   1.000
_cell.length_b   1.000
_cell.length_c   1.000
_cell.angle_alpha   90.00
_cell.angle_beta   90.00
_cell.angle_gamma   90.00
#
_symmetry.space_group_name_H-M   'P 1'
#
loop_
_entity.id
_entity.type
_entity.pdbx_description
1 polymer ?
#
loop_
_entity_poly.entity_id
_entity_poly.type
_entity_poly.pdbx_seq_one_letter_code
_entity_poly.pdbx_strand_id
1 'polypeptide(L)'
;MNRIIYLMVMCLTTSTAFALKTDTSRFSAVFREVQKNHAPDKRSVYFQINYKGDSAFVESSSSEAISAFKEALLGNNEYKFSAMVLPDGRLNGMTHGLTNVSVSNNRAAPQNAA
;
A
#
# COMPACT_ATOMS: atom_id res chain seq x y z
N MET A 1 11.42 -53.76 3.09
CA MET A 1 12.35 -52.66 3.42
C MET A 1 12.29 -51.51 2.41
N ASN A 2 12.34 -51.80 1.10
CA ASN A 2 12.39 -50.76 0.05
C ASN A 2 11.13 -49.86 -0.04
N ARG A 3 9.93 -50.36 0.27
CA ARG A 3 8.68 -49.57 0.24
C ARG A 3 8.61 -48.46 1.30
N ILE A 4 9.25 -48.66 2.46
CA ILE A 4 9.30 -47.66 3.54
C ILE A 4 10.27 -46.53 3.17
N ILE A 5 11.35 -46.87 2.47
CA ILE A 5 12.35 -45.89 1.99
C ILE A 5 11.71 -44.93 0.97
N TYR A 6 10.91 -45.43 0.03
CA TYR A 6 10.22 -44.56 -0.93
C TYR A 6 9.20 -43.63 -0.26
N LEU A 7 8.50 -44.09 0.79
CA LEU A 7 7.52 -43.30 1.53
C LEU A 7 8.20 -42.20 2.36
N MET A 8 9.39 -42.46 2.89
CA MET A 8 10.20 -41.48 3.62
C MET A 8 10.81 -40.42 2.68
N VAL A 9 11.26 -40.82 1.49
CA VAL A 9 11.79 -39.90 0.46
C VAL A 9 10.69 -39.00 -0.10
N MET A 10 9.47 -39.50 -0.27
CA MET A 10 8.32 -38.70 -0.73
C MET A 10 7.83 -37.69 0.32
N CYS A 11 8.03 -37.95 1.61
CA CYS A 11 7.66 -37.05 2.70
C CYS A 11 8.70 -35.93 2.91
N LEU A 12 9.98 -36.20 2.60
CA LEU A 12 11.04 -35.19 2.68
C LEU A 12 10.96 -34.12 1.58
N THR A 13 10.37 -34.40 0.43
CA THR A 13 10.32 -33.45 -0.70
C THR A 13 9.17 -32.45 -0.66
N THR A 14 8.18 -32.61 0.24
CA THR A 14 6.99 -31.73 0.29
C THR A 14 7.07 -30.60 1.32
N SER A 15 8.15 -30.50 2.09
CA SER A 15 8.24 -29.59 3.26
C SER A 15 8.82 -28.19 2.98
N THR A 16 9.21 -27.85 1.74
CA THR A 16 9.90 -26.57 1.44
C THR A 16 9.01 -25.45 0.90
N ALA A 17 7.72 -25.39 1.26
CA ALA A 17 6.76 -24.42 0.69
C ALA A 17 6.15 -23.41 1.68
N PHE A 18 6.79 -23.12 2.82
CA PHE A 18 6.25 -22.18 3.81
C PHE A 18 7.29 -21.18 4.33
N ALA A 19 7.65 -20.17 3.52
CA ALA A 19 8.37 -19.00 4.03
C ALA A 19 8.24 -17.81 3.07
N LEU A 20 7.08 -17.13 2.98
CA LEU A 20 7.01 -15.78 2.37
C LEU A 20 5.69 -15.01 2.59
N LYS A 21 5.16 -14.88 3.83
CA LYS A 21 3.93 -14.10 4.07
C LYS A 21 3.95 -13.16 5.29
N THR A 22 5.08 -13.01 5.97
CA THR A 22 5.16 -12.30 7.26
C THR A 22 5.21 -10.79 7.16
N ASP A 23 5.74 -10.21 6.08
CA ASP A 23 5.95 -8.76 6.03
C ASP A 23 4.70 -7.96 5.61
N THR A 24 3.84 -8.51 4.74
CA THR A 24 2.64 -7.83 4.23
C THR A 24 1.65 -7.42 5.32
N SER A 25 1.51 -8.23 6.37
CA SER A 25 0.59 -7.96 7.48
C SER A 25 1.04 -6.75 8.31
N ARG A 26 2.36 -6.58 8.50
CA ARG A 26 2.96 -5.45 9.20
C ARG A 26 2.76 -4.14 8.45
N PHE A 27 3.07 -4.12 7.14
CA PHE A 27 2.81 -2.95 6.29
C PHE A 27 1.34 -2.54 6.32
N SER A 28 0.44 -3.52 6.26
CA SER A 28 -1.00 -3.29 6.27
C SER A 28 -1.50 -2.75 7.62
N ALA A 29 -0.93 -3.20 8.74
CA ALA A 29 -1.27 -2.71 10.06
C ALA A 29 -0.86 -1.23 10.24
N VAL A 30 0.40 -0.92 9.93
CA VAL A 30 0.92 0.46 10.01
C VAL A 30 0.17 1.39 9.07
N PHE A 31 -0.14 0.94 7.84
CA PHE A 31 -0.93 1.70 6.89
C PHE A 31 -2.30 2.08 7.47
N ARG A 32 -3.03 1.13 8.06
CA ARG A 32 -4.36 1.39 8.64
C ARG A 32 -4.31 2.36 9.81
N GLU A 33 -3.27 2.27 10.63
CA GLU A 33 -3.07 3.17 11.77
C GLU A 33 -2.81 4.61 11.29
N VAL A 34 -1.86 4.79 10.38
CA VAL A 34 -1.56 6.11 9.81
C VAL A 34 -2.75 6.68 9.05
N GLN A 35 -3.45 5.84 8.27
CA GLN A 35 -4.65 6.25 7.56
C GLN A 35 -5.73 6.76 8.54
N LYS A 36 -5.95 6.07 9.67
CA LYS A 36 -6.93 6.50 10.66
C LYS A 36 -6.59 7.86 11.29
N ASN A 37 -5.30 8.11 11.53
CA ASN A 37 -4.85 9.31 12.25
C ASN A 37 -4.66 10.53 11.34
N HIS A 38 -4.21 10.32 10.10
CA HIS A 38 -3.78 11.40 9.19
C HIS A 38 -4.59 11.49 7.89
N ALA A 39 -5.31 10.43 7.50
CA ALA A 39 -6.11 10.42 6.27
C ALA A 39 -7.46 9.67 6.45
N PRO A 40 -8.28 10.05 7.45
CA PRO A 40 -9.51 9.30 7.77
C PRO A 40 -10.56 9.40 6.66
N ASP A 41 -10.61 10.55 5.97
CA ASP A 41 -11.45 10.75 4.79
C ASP A 41 -10.58 10.79 3.51
N LYS A 42 -10.78 9.79 2.66
CA LYS A 42 -10.09 9.65 1.36
C LYS A 42 -10.37 10.79 0.39
N ARG A 43 -11.43 11.58 0.62
CA ARG A 43 -11.78 12.74 -0.22
C ARG A 43 -10.95 13.97 0.12
N SER A 44 -10.51 14.09 1.37
CA SER A 44 -9.71 15.23 1.86
C SER A 44 -8.22 14.94 1.76
N VAL A 45 -7.80 13.75 2.17
CA VAL A 45 -6.40 13.35 2.15
C VAL A 45 -6.30 12.01 1.41
N TYR A 46 -5.62 12.05 0.26
CA TYR A 46 -5.28 10.83 -0.46
C TYR A 46 -4.07 10.20 0.22
N PHE A 47 -4.13 8.91 0.52
CA PHE A 47 -3.04 8.14 1.11
C PHE A 47 -3.10 6.70 0.61
N GLN A 48 -2.07 6.25 -0.10
CA GLN A 48 -2.03 4.95 -0.73
C GLN A 48 -0.63 4.34 -0.59
N ILE A 49 -0.59 3.02 -0.42
CA ILE A 49 0.64 2.23 -0.38
C ILE A 49 0.60 1.14 -1.45
N ASN A 50 1.75 0.92 -2.08
CA ASN A 50 2.05 -0.20 -2.96
C ASN A 50 3.30 -0.89 -2.42
N TYR A 51 3.22 -2.18 -2.12
CA TYR A 51 4.36 -2.95 -1.59
C TYR A 51 4.68 -4.14 -2.51
N LYS A 52 5.96 -4.46 -2.64
CA LYS A 52 6.47 -5.58 -3.44
C LYS A 52 7.69 -6.18 -2.71
N GLY A 53 7.48 -7.33 -2.07
CA GLY A 53 8.50 -7.91 -1.18
C GLY A 53 8.87 -6.93 -0.07
N ASP A 54 10.16 -6.61 0.05
CA ASP A 54 10.69 -5.70 1.07
C ASP A 54 10.71 -4.22 0.65
N SER A 55 10.07 -3.91 -0.49
CA SER A 55 9.98 -2.54 -1.00
C SER A 55 8.57 -1.98 -0.83
N ALA A 56 8.47 -0.77 -0.32
CA ALA A 56 7.23 -0.02 -0.18
C ALA A 56 7.33 1.33 -0.91
N PHE A 57 6.32 1.59 -1.75
CA PHE A 57 6.08 2.88 -2.37
C PHE A 57 4.82 3.49 -1.75
N VAL A 58 4.94 4.70 -1.22
CA VAL A 58 3.85 5.43 -0.57
C VAL A 58 3.59 6.73 -1.30
N GLU A 59 2.32 7.01 -1.57
CA GLU A 59 1.90 8.26 -2.17
C GLU A 59 0.80 8.89 -1.32
N SER A 60 0.87 10.22 -1.15
CA SER A 60 -0.05 10.96 -0.30
C SER A 60 -0.21 12.40 -0.74
N SER A 61 -1.38 12.98 -0.54
CA SER A 61 -1.55 14.44 -0.62
C SER A 61 -1.10 15.17 0.65
N SER A 62 -0.79 14.44 1.73
CA SER A 62 -0.25 14.97 2.99
C SER A 62 1.17 14.47 3.23
N SER A 63 2.11 15.41 3.40
CA SER A 63 3.50 15.14 3.80
C SER A 63 3.59 14.55 5.20
N GLU A 64 2.71 14.97 6.11
CA GLU A 64 2.65 14.48 7.50
C GLU A 64 2.32 12.99 7.55
N ALA A 65 1.37 12.53 6.72
CA ALA A 65 1.02 11.12 6.64
C ALA A 65 2.20 10.26 6.12
N ILE A 66 2.99 10.78 5.19
CA ILE A 66 4.20 10.09 4.69
C ILE A 66 5.27 10.01 5.79
N SER A 67 5.50 11.10 6.53
CA SER A 67 6.46 11.13 7.63
C SER A 67 6.06 10.16 8.74
N ALA A 68 4.79 10.19 9.18
CA ALA A 68 4.27 9.28 10.19
C ALA A 68 4.40 7.81 9.76
N PHE A 69 4.12 7.51 8.50
CA PHE A 69 4.31 6.16 7.96
C PHE A 69 5.78 5.75 7.95
N LYS A 70 6.68 6.64 7.52
CA LYS A 70 8.12 6.39 7.49
C LYS A 70 8.66 6.09 8.89
N GLU A 71 8.27 6.87 9.90
CA GLU A 71 8.68 6.68 11.29
C GLU A 71 8.17 5.36 11.87
N ALA A 72 6.89 5.03 11.65
CA ALA A 72 6.30 3.79 12.11
C ALA A 72 6.91 2.54 11.43
N LEU A 73 7.41 2.68 10.20
CA LEU A 73 8.02 1.59 9.43
C LEU A 73 9.50 1.37 9.77
N LEU A 74 10.29 2.44 9.91
CA LEU A 74 11.75 2.40 10.12
C LEU A 74 12.19 1.93 11.50
N GLY A 75 11.26 1.73 12.43
CA GLY A 75 11.58 1.32 13.80
C GLY A 75 12.29 -0.03 13.95
N ASN A 76 12.43 -0.87 12.92
CA ASN A 76 13.06 -2.20 13.09
C ASN A 76 13.69 -2.90 11.85
N ASN A 77 13.73 -2.35 10.63
CA ASN A 77 14.26 -3.09 9.44
C ASN A 77 14.71 -2.17 8.28
N GLU A 78 15.69 -2.62 7.48
CA GLU A 78 16.13 -1.99 6.21
C GLU A 78 15.11 -2.17 5.06
N TYR A 79 13.86 -1.78 5.25
CA TYR A 79 12.89 -1.79 4.15
C TYR A 79 13.25 -0.72 3.12
N LYS A 80 13.19 -1.08 1.83
CA LYS A 80 13.38 -0.11 0.74
C LYS A 80 12.14 0.76 0.65
N PHE A 81 12.27 2.01 1.10
CA PHE A 81 11.17 2.96 1.17
C PHE A 81 11.31 4.04 0.11
N SER A 82 10.25 4.24 -0.69
CA SER A 82 10.11 5.37 -1.60
C SER A 82 8.79 6.06 -1.33
N ALA A 83 8.78 7.40 -1.37
CA ALA A 83 7.58 8.18 -1.11
C ALA A 83 7.42 9.33 -2.10
N MET A 84 6.16 9.69 -2.35
CA MET A 84 5.79 10.76 -3.26
C MET A 84 4.65 11.59 -2.68
N VAL A 85 4.88 12.89 -2.54
CA VAL A 85 3.81 13.85 -2.20
C VAL A 85 3.11 14.25 -3.50
N LEU A 86 1.79 14.24 -3.48
CA LEU A 86 0.93 14.71 -4.56
C LEU A 86 0.38 16.11 -4.23
N PRO A 87 0.14 16.97 -5.24
CA PRO A 87 0.43 16.77 -6.66
C PRO A 87 1.94 16.75 -6.97
N ASP A 88 2.32 16.01 -8.01
CA ASP A 88 3.71 15.91 -8.45
C ASP A 88 4.26 17.29 -8.87
N GLY A 89 5.47 17.64 -8.44
CA GLY A 89 6.15 18.87 -8.86
C GLY A 89 6.34 18.98 -10.38
N ARG A 90 6.40 17.85 -11.09
CA ARG A 90 6.44 17.79 -12.57
C ARG A 90 5.21 18.38 -13.24
N LEU A 91 4.11 18.56 -12.49
CA LEU A 91 2.91 19.23 -12.98
C LEU A 91 3.07 20.76 -13.04
N ASN A 92 4.21 21.33 -12.63
CA ASN A 92 4.50 22.78 -12.69
C ASN A 92 3.40 23.64 -12.05
N GLY A 93 2.78 23.15 -10.96
CA GLY A 93 1.69 23.84 -10.28
C GLY A 93 0.31 23.72 -10.94
N MET A 94 0.16 22.90 -12.00
CA MET A 94 -1.16 22.60 -12.57
C MET A 94 -1.94 21.68 -11.63
N THR A 95 -2.95 22.24 -10.97
CA THR A 95 -3.84 21.53 -10.05
C THR A 95 -5.18 21.13 -10.68
N HIS A 96 -5.41 21.51 -11.94
CA HIS A 96 -6.65 21.26 -12.66
C HIS A 96 -6.37 20.45 -13.92
N GLY A 97 -7.16 19.39 -14.13
CA GLY A 97 -7.15 18.60 -15.36
C GLY A 97 -8.37 18.90 -16.22
N LEU A 98 -8.21 18.83 -17.55
CA LEU A 98 -9.34 18.82 -18.47
C LEU A 98 -9.83 17.38 -18.62
N THR A 99 -11.12 17.14 -18.35
CA THR A 99 -11.77 15.84 -18.58
C THR A 99 -12.91 16.00 -19.56
N ASN A 100 -13.15 14.97 -20.38
CA ASN A 100 -14.36 14.93 -21.18
C ASN A 100 -15.57 14.69 -20.26
N VAL A 101 -16.63 15.46 -20.43
CA VAL A 101 -17.82 15.39 -19.58
C VAL A 101 -18.51 14.02 -19.72
N SER A 102 -18.38 13.37 -20.88
CA SER A 102 -18.92 12.02 -21.11
C SER A 102 -18.38 10.91 -20.19
N VAL A 103 -17.22 11.13 -19.55
CA VAL A 103 -16.58 10.18 -18.62
C VAL A 103 -16.62 10.65 -17.15
N SER A 104 -17.14 11.85 -16.88
CA SER A 104 -17.19 12.43 -15.53
C SER A 104 -18.64 12.67 -15.09
N ASN A 105 -19.07 12.00 -14.02
CA ASN A 105 -20.38 12.20 -13.41
C ASN A 105 -20.34 13.40 -12.46
N ASN A 106 -20.12 14.61 -13.02
CA ASN A 106 -20.06 15.84 -12.23
C ASN A 106 -21.49 16.36 -12.03
N ARG A 107 -22.15 15.97 -10.94
CA ARG A 107 -23.52 16.41 -10.64
C ARG A 107 -23.49 17.78 -9.96
N ALA A 108 -24.00 18.80 -10.65
CA ALA A 108 -24.17 20.15 -10.10
C ALA A 108 -25.14 20.21 -8.90
N ALA A 109 -26.01 19.20 -8.73
CA ALA A 109 -26.88 19.02 -7.58
C ALA A 109 -27.06 17.52 -7.28
N PRO A 110 -26.31 16.92 -6.33
CA PRO A 110 -26.49 15.52 -5.98
C PRO A 110 -27.79 15.34 -5.19
N GLN A 111 -28.90 15.07 -5.90
CA GLN A 111 -30.22 14.91 -5.26
C GLN A 111 -30.40 13.60 -4.48
N ASN A 112 -29.42 12.68 -4.52
CA ASN A 112 -29.41 11.49 -3.67
C ASN A 112 -27.98 11.27 -3.18
N ALA A 113 -27.74 11.58 -1.90
CA ALA A 113 -26.60 11.04 -1.18
C ALA A 113 -26.88 9.56 -0.92
N ALA A 114 -26.02 8.68 -1.43
CA ALA A 114 -25.98 7.27 -1.04
C ALA A 114 -24.82 7.06 -0.06
#